data_AF-X1GXQ6-F1
#
_entry.id   AF-X1GXQ6-F1
#
_cell.length_a   1.000
_cell.length_b   1.000
_cell.length_c   1.000
_cell.angle_alpha   90.00
_cell.angle_beta   90.00
_cell.angle_gamma   90.00
#
_symmetry.space_group_name_H-M   'P 1'
#
loop_
_entity.id
_entity.type
_entity.pdbx_description
1 polymer ?
#
loop_
_entity_poly.entity_id
_entity_poly.type
_entity_poly.pdbx_seq_one_letter_code
_entity_poly.pdbx_strand_id
1 'polypeptide(L)'
;MSPKIYKNNFDIKTIFGGVHVILSPENVIQNNEVDIVCTGEGEGVLEELLDNDLNCTGVRGIWYKAGGQIIKNKNRRLIENLDNLAFPDFNDFDLEKYFAINHNHLPITASRGCPYACSYCSNHALKKKLEGKYVRFRSVGNIIQEIELRIKQYHKEGFKYLYFFDDTFILDRDFVLEFCKKFKGRGFNKLIKWNVNVRADLVTDEIIKSMKDA
;
A
#
# COMPACT_ATOMS: atom_id res chain seq x y z
N MET A 1 -7.34 19.63 -3.22
CA MET A 1 -8.11 20.64 -2.45
C MET A 1 -7.32 20.94 -1.17
N SER A 2 -7.10 22.21 -0.78
CA SER A 2 -6.23 22.55 0.36
C SER A 2 -6.92 22.23 1.70
N PRO A 3 -6.22 21.61 2.68
CA PRO A 3 -6.78 21.33 4.01
C PRO A 3 -7.25 22.59 4.75
N LYS A 4 -6.68 23.77 4.43
CA LYS A 4 -7.11 25.07 4.95
C LYS A 4 -8.62 25.31 4.86
N ILE A 5 -9.22 24.93 3.73
CA ILE A 5 -10.65 25.16 3.49
C ILE A 5 -11.47 24.40 4.53
N TYR A 6 -11.11 23.15 4.79
CA TYR A 6 -11.85 22.33 5.74
C TYR A 6 -11.65 22.80 7.18
N LYS A 7 -10.42 23.08 7.59
CA LYS A 7 -10.13 23.55 8.96
C LYS A 7 -10.79 24.89 9.30
N ASN A 8 -10.99 25.76 8.30
CA ASN A 8 -11.67 27.04 8.51
C ASN A 8 -13.19 26.90 8.65
N ASN A 9 -13.78 25.79 8.20
CA ASN A 9 -15.22 25.59 8.18
C ASN A 9 -15.70 24.49 9.14
N PHE A 10 -14.82 23.58 9.56
CA PHE A 10 -15.14 22.44 10.40
C PHE A 10 -14.08 22.25 11.49
N ASP A 11 -14.53 21.84 12.68
CA ASP A 11 -13.64 21.39 13.75
C ASP A 11 -13.17 19.96 13.46
N ILE A 12 -12.10 19.84 12.68
CA ILE A 12 -11.53 18.57 12.25
C ILE A 12 -10.03 18.51 12.55
N LYS A 13 -9.56 17.31 12.91
CA LYS A 13 -8.13 17.01 12.96
C LYS A 13 -7.64 16.55 11.58
N THR A 14 -6.49 17.04 11.15
CA THR A 14 -5.84 16.59 9.91
C THR A 14 -4.67 15.66 10.20
N ILE A 15 -4.65 14.53 9.50
CA ILE A 15 -3.53 13.57 9.51
C ILE A 15 -2.95 13.43 8.10
N PHE A 16 -1.63 13.49 8.00
CA PHE A 16 -0.90 13.32 6.75
C PHE A 16 -0.02 12.07 6.84
N GLY A 17 0.01 11.27 5.77
CA GLY A 17 0.84 10.07 5.69
C GLY A 17 1.45 9.87 4.31
N GLY A 18 2.12 8.74 4.13
CA GLY A 18 2.76 8.35 2.88
C GLY A 18 4.25 8.65 2.81
N VAL A 19 4.86 8.26 1.70
CA VAL A 19 6.33 8.23 1.51
C VAL A 19 7.00 9.57 1.82
N HIS A 20 6.42 10.68 1.35
CA HIS A 20 6.99 12.01 1.60
C HIS A 20 7.01 12.37 3.09
N VAL A 21 5.92 12.04 3.81
CA VAL A 21 5.78 12.31 5.24
C VAL A 21 6.76 11.48 6.06
N ILE A 22 6.99 10.22 5.70
CA ILE A 22 7.97 9.35 6.37
C ILE A 22 9.40 9.90 6.19
N LEU A 23 9.72 10.43 5.01
CA LEU A 23 11.06 10.93 4.70
C LEU A 23 11.32 12.34 5.23
N SER A 24 10.28 13.18 5.32
CA SER A 24 10.38 14.58 5.72
C SER A 24 9.31 15.00 6.73
N PRO A 25 9.16 14.28 7.86
CA PRO A 25 8.08 14.55 8.81
C PRO A 25 8.22 15.93 9.47
N GLU A 26 9.44 16.42 9.69
CA GLU A 26 9.70 17.76 10.23
C GLU A 26 9.12 18.87 9.36
N ASN A 27 9.31 18.79 8.04
CA ASN A 27 8.85 19.81 7.11
C ASN A 27 7.31 19.79 6.99
N VAL A 28 6.72 18.59 6.98
CA VAL A 28 5.27 18.44 6.84
C VAL A 28 4.54 18.91 8.10
N ILE A 29 5.00 18.50 9.29
CA ILE A 29 4.32 18.86 10.54
C ILE A 29 4.42 20.36 10.85
N GLN A 30 5.40 21.09 10.30
CA GLN A 30 5.50 22.54 10.47
C GLN A 30 4.35 23.30 9.78
N ASN A 31 3.67 22.71 8.80
CA ASN A 31 2.54 23.35 8.15
C ASN A 31 1.36 23.51 9.12
N ASN A 32 0.82 24.72 9.27
CA ASN A 32 -0.31 25.04 10.14
C ASN A 32 -1.59 24.23 9.83
N GLU A 33 -1.70 23.73 8.61
CA GLU A 33 -2.81 22.91 8.13
C GLU A 33 -2.69 21.43 8.53
N VAL A 34 -1.59 21.01 9.15
CA VAL A 34 -1.30 19.64 9.56
C VAL A 34 -1.25 19.53 11.09
N ASP A 35 -2.12 18.71 11.67
CA ASP A 35 -2.14 18.44 13.12
C ASP A 35 -1.33 17.20 13.51
N ILE A 36 -1.35 16.18 12.65
CA ILE A 36 -0.72 14.88 12.87
C ILE A 36 0.02 14.45 11.60
N VAL A 37 1.22 13.89 11.75
CA VAL A 37 1.92 13.18 10.69
C VAL A 37 2.12 11.72 11.07
N CYS A 38 1.80 10.81 10.15
CA CYS A 38 2.08 9.38 10.25
C CYS A 38 3.49 9.10 9.71
N THR A 39 4.38 8.64 10.58
CA THR A 39 5.81 8.43 10.28
C THR A 39 6.13 7.00 9.86
N GLY A 40 5.11 6.19 9.57
CA GLY A 40 5.25 4.82 9.09
C GLY A 40 4.01 4.34 8.32
N GLU A 41 3.71 3.05 8.43
CA GLU A 41 2.49 2.44 7.90
C GLU A 41 1.26 2.92 8.68
N GLY A 42 0.19 3.23 7.97
CA GLY A 42 -0.95 3.97 8.49
C GLY A 42 -2.05 3.10 9.10
N GLU A 43 -2.11 1.82 8.76
CA GLU A 43 -3.25 0.95 9.09
C GLU A 43 -3.44 0.84 10.61
N GLY A 44 -2.42 0.37 11.33
CA GLY A 44 -2.49 0.28 12.80
C GLY A 44 -2.47 1.63 13.51
N VAL A 45 -1.99 2.69 12.84
CA VAL A 45 -2.03 4.06 13.38
C VAL A 45 -3.46 4.59 13.37
N LEU A 46 -4.17 4.43 12.25
CA LEU A 46 -5.54 4.88 12.10
C LEU A 46 -6.48 4.10 13.02
N GLU A 47 -6.33 2.78 13.08
CA GLU A 47 -7.08 1.92 14.01
C GLU A 47 -6.91 2.41 15.46
N GLU A 48 -5.65 2.53 15.94
CA GLU A 48 -5.39 2.96 17.32
C GLU A 48 -5.84 4.40 17.60
N LEU A 49 -5.78 5.31 16.63
CA LEU A 49 -6.29 6.67 16.81
C LEU A 49 -7.82 6.69 16.91
N LEU A 50 -8.51 5.92 16.07
CA LEU A 50 -9.97 5.88 16.07
C LEU A 50 -10.50 5.20 17.34
N ASP A 51 -9.87 4.13 17.79
CA ASP A 51 -10.23 3.43 19.02
C ASP A 51 -10.00 4.27 20.29
N ASN A 52 -9.11 5.27 20.22
CA ASN A 52 -8.78 6.15 21.33
C ASN A 52 -9.37 7.56 21.18
N ASP A 53 -10.49 7.73 20.46
CA ASP A 53 -11.17 9.03 20.26
C ASP A 53 -10.21 10.14 19.78
N LEU A 54 -9.28 9.78 18.89
CA LEU A 54 -8.23 10.65 18.35
C LEU A 54 -7.28 11.22 19.40
N ASN A 55 -7.12 10.56 20.55
CA ASN A 55 -6.07 10.88 21.51
C ASN A 55 -4.71 10.39 21.01
N CYS A 56 -3.82 11.34 20.71
CA CYS A 56 -2.50 11.06 20.15
C CYS A 56 -1.47 10.61 21.20
N THR A 57 -1.79 10.69 22.50
CA THR A 57 -0.82 10.42 23.57
C THR A 57 -0.41 8.96 23.57
N GLY A 58 0.88 8.68 23.36
CA GLY A 58 1.42 7.33 23.37
C GLY A 58 1.26 6.54 22.06
N VAL A 59 0.46 7.04 21.12
CA VAL A 59 0.22 6.37 19.83
C VAL A 59 1.52 6.29 19.03
N ARG A 60 2.01 5.07 18.79
CA ARG A 60 3.26 4.88 18.04
C ARG A 60 3.05 5.12 16.55
N GLY A 61 4.09 5.69 15.91
CA GLY A 61 4.10 5.96 14.47
C GLY A 61 3.51 7.30 14.08
N ILE A 62 3.33 8.23 15.02
CA ILE A 62 2.87 9.59 14.73
C ILE A 62 3.68 10.67 15.43
N TRP A 63 3.76 11.84 14.82
CA TRP A 63 4.04 13.10 15.52
C TRP A 63 2.80 13.98 15.44
N TYR A 64 2.60 14.82 16.45
CA TYR A 64 1.40 15.66 16.52
C TYR A 64 1.67 16.98 17.22
N LYS A 65 0.78 17.95 17.04
CA LYS A 65 0.83 19.23 17.72
C LYS A 65 -0.02 19.22 18.99
N ALA A 66 0.55 19.68 20.09
CA ALA A 66 -0.19 19.94 21.33
C ALA A 66 0.46 21.10 22.09
N GLY A 67 -0.35 22.03 22.59
CA GLY A 67 0.13 23.17 23.38
C GLY A 67 1.18 24.04 22.65
N GLY A 68 1.08 24.16 21.31
CA GLY A 68 2.05 24.91 20.50
C GLY A 68 3.38 24.18 20.25
N GLN A 69 3.53 22.93 20.71
CA GLN A 69 4.73 22.11 20.54
C GLN A 69 4.47 20.93 19.62
N ILE A 70 5.53 20.44 18.99
CA ILE A 70 5.52 19.19 18.22
C ILE A 70 5.96 18.06 19.14
N ILE A 71 5.06 17.12 19.43
CA ILE A 71 5.35 15.91 20.19
C ILE A 71 5.65 14.79 19.21
N LYS A 72 6.83 14.17 19.38
CA LYS A 72 7.31 13.07 18.53
C LYS A 72 7.17 11.74 19.28
N ASN A 73 6.11 10.98 19.01
CA ASN A 73 6.01 9.63 19.58
C ASN A 73 7.02 8.68 18.93
N LYS A 74 7.26 7.54 19.59
CA LYS A 74 8.14 6.48 19.06
C LYS A 74 7.58 5.92 17.75
N ASN A 75 8.47 5.43 16.89
CA ASN A 75 8.07 4.72 15.69
C ASN A 75 7.24 3.47 16.02
N ARG A 76 6.35 3.13 15.08
CA ARG A 76 5.63 1.86 15.06
C ARG A 76 6.42 0.87 14.22
N ARG A 77 6.54 -0.37 14.71
CA ARG A 77 7.10 -1.46 13.92
C ARG A 77 6.20 -1.76 12.73
N LEU A 78 6.83 -2.04 11.61
CA LEU A 78 6.18 -2.50 10.38
C LEU A 78 5.34 -3.75 10.64
N ILE A 79 4.18 -3.84 9.97
CA ILE A 79 3.30 -5.00 10.06
C ILE A 79 4.00 -6.18 9.38
N GLU A 80 4.40 -7.19 10.16
CA GLU A 80 5.23 -8.28 9.62
C GLU A 80 4.44 -9.25 8.75
N ASN A 81 3.23 -9.64 9.16
CA ASN A 81 2.33 -10.47 8.37
C ASN A 81 1.31 -9.61 7.62
N LEU A 82 1.51 -9.43 6.33
CA LEU A 82 0.62 -8.64 5.47
C LEU A 82 -0.74 -9.32 5.25
N ASP A 83 -0.86 -10.63 5.48
CA ASP A 83 -2.13 -11.36 5.35
C ASP A 83 -3.15 -10.95 6.41
N ASN A 84 -2.70 -10.31 7.50
CA ASN A 84 -3.59 -9.79 8.55
C ASN A 84 -4.34 -8.52 8.10
N LEU A 85 -3.94 -7.90 7.00
CA LEU A 85 -4.60 -6.71 6.48
C LEU A 85 -5.86 -7.09 5.69
N ALA A 86 -6.94 -6.35 5.91
CA ALA A 86 -8.15 -6.50 5.12
C ALA A 86 -7.90 -6.17 3.64
N PHE A 87 -8.68 -6.78 2.75
CA PHE A 87 -8.62 -6.43 1.33
C PHE A 87 -9.21 -5.03 1.10
N PRO A 88 -8.62 -4.22 0.20
CA PRO A 88 -9.17 -2.92 -0.17
C PRO A 88 -10.59 -3.03 -0.71
N ASP A 89 -11.46 -2.14 -0.24
CA ASP A 89 -12.85 -2.03 -0.70
C ASP A 89 -12.98 -0.99 -1.82
N PHE A 90 -13.75 -1.32 -2.85
CA PHE A 90 -14.08 -0.45 -3.98
C PHE A 90 -15.59 -0.19 -4.12
N ASN A 91 -16.42 -0.70 -3.20
CA ASN A 91 -17.87 -0.59 -3.28
C ASN A 91 -18.39 0.86 -3.28
N ASP A 92 -17.67 1.78 -2.64
CA ASP A 92 -18.05 3.20 -2.57
C ASP A 92 -17.61 4.02 -3.79
N PHE A 93 -16.89 3.41 -4.75
CA PHE A 93 -16.44 4.09 -5.95
C PHE A 93 -17.51 4.08 -7.03
N ASP A 94 -17.61 5.18 -7.78
CA ASP A 94 -18.28 5.16 -9.09
C ASP A 94 -17.41 4.36 -10.06
N LEU A 95 -17.66 3.05 -10.14
CA LEU A 95 -16.79 2.12 -10.86
C LEU A 95 -16.81 2.34 -12.37
N GLU A 96 -17.89 2.85 -12.93
CA GLU A 96 -17.94 3.25 -14.35
C GLU A 96 -16.91 4.36 -14.62
N LYS A 97 -16.95 5.45 -13.86
CA LYS A 97 -15.97 6.54 -13.99
C LYS A 97 -14.56 6.09 -13.65
N TYR A 98 -14.42 5.27 -12.60
CA TYR A 98 -13.13 4.76 -12.17
C TYR A 98 -12.46 3.95 -13.28
N PHE A 99 -13.19 3.03 -13.92
CA PHE A 99 -12.66 2.20 -15.00
C PHE A 99 -12.44 2.97 -16.30
N ALA A 100 -13.25 4.00 -16.59
CA ALA A 100 -13.01 4.87 -17.73
C ALA A 100 -11.64 5.57 -17.66
N ILE A 101 -11.20 5.96 -16.45
CA ILE A 101 -9.93 6.67 -16.23
C ILE A 101 -8.77 5.68 -16.03
N ASN A 102 -9.00 4.57 -15.33
CA ASN A 102 -7.97 3.57 -15.00
C ASN A 102 -7.91 2.41 -15.99
N HIS A 103 -8.56 2.53 -17.16
CA HIS A 103 -8.58 1.48 -18.19
C HIS A 103 -8.94 0.10 -17.65
N ASN A 104 -9.99 0.02 -16.83
CA ASN A 104 -10.49 -1.23 -16.25
C ASN A 104 -9.48 -1.95 -15.31
N HIS A 105 -8.50 -1.23 -14.78
CA HIS A 105 -7.53 -1.76 -13.81
C HIS A 105 -8.05 -1.66 -12.38
N LEU A 106 -7.75 -2.66 -11.55
CA LEU A 106 -7.79 -2.56 -10.09
C LEU A 106 -6.39 -2.74 -9.49
N PRO A 107 -5.98 -1.92 -8.51
CA PRO A 107 -4.66 -1.98 -7.90
C PRO A 107 -4.58 -3.15 -6.91
N ILE A 108 -3.52 -3.95 -6.92
CA ILE A 108 -3.27 -4.98 -5.92
C ILE A 108 -1.81 -4.87 -5.44
N THR A 109 -1.51 -5.40 -4.27
CA THR A 109 -0.15 -5.42 -3.72
C THR A 109 0.14 -6.80 -3.19
N ALA A 110 1.20 -7.43 -3.67
CA ALA A 110 1.66 -8.73 -3.20
C ALA A 110 2.70 -8.60 -2.07
N SER A 111 3.47 -7.51 -2.07
CA SER A 111 4.61 -7.29 -1.21
C SER A 111 4.80 -5.80 -0.91
N ARG A 112 5.52 -5.50 0.17
CA ARG A 112 5.92 -4.14 0.54
C ARG A 112 7.43 -4.07 0.70
N GLY A 113 8.02 -3.03 0.12
CA GLY A 113 9.42 -2.68 0.25
C GLY A 113 10.32 -3.38 -0.79
N CYS A 114 11.48 -2.77 -1.02
CA CYS A 114 12.49 -3.23 -1.96
C CYS A 114 13.87 -3.32 -1.27
N PRO A 115 14.64 -4.42 -1.40
CA PRO A 115 15.90 -4.56 -0.69
C PRO A 115 17.05 -3.76 -1.32
N TYR A 116 16.86 -3.29 -2.55
CA TYR A 116 17.89 -2.62 -3.33
C TYR A 116 18.12 -1.17 -2.88
N ALA A 117 19.32 -0.67 -3.15
CA ALA A 117 19.76 0.69 -2.83
C ALA A 117 20.09 1.50 -4.09
N CYS A 118 19.17 1.50 -5.07
CA CYS A 118 19.31 2.29 -6.28
C CYS A 118 19.49 3.78 -5.95
N SER A 119 20.49 4.43 -6.55
CA SER A 119 20.89 5.82 -6.23
C SER A 119 19.78 6.86 -6.44
N TYR A 120 18.81 6.57 -7.29
CA TYR A 120 17.67 7.44 -7.61
C TYR A 120 16.41 7.13 -6.80
N CYS A 121 16.37 6.04 -6.03
CA CYS A 121 15.13 5.52 -5.43
C CYS A 121 15.01 5.86 -3.95
N SER A 122 13.80 6.28 -3.53
CA SER A 122 13.48 6.58 -2.13
C SER A 122 13.42 5.36 -1.20
N ASN A 123 13.28 4.15 -1.76
CA ASN A 123 13.17 2.90 -0.99
C ASN A 123 14.30 2.69 0.02
N HIS A 124 15.55 3.02 -0.38
CA HIS A 124 16.69 2.91 0.52
C HIS A 124 16.59 3.87 1.72
N ALA A 125 16.07 5.08 1.50
CA ALA A 125 15.87 6.06 2.55
C ALA A 125 14.69 5.66 3.46
N LEU A 126 13.61 5.12 2.89
CA LEU A 126 12.48 4.58 3.64
C LEU A 126 12.92 3.44 4.57
N LYS A 127 13.70 2.47 4.05
CA LYS A 127 14.25 1.36 4.84
C LYS A 127 15.03 1.83 6.08
N LYS A 128 15.70 2.98 6.02
CA LYS A 128 16.44 3.56 7.16
C LYS A 128 15.54 4.24 8.19
N LYS A 129 14.35 4.68 7.80
CA LYS A 129 13.40 5.39 8.67
C LYS A 129 12.43 4.44 9.40
N LEU A 130 12.18 3.28 8.82
CA LEU A 130 11.17 2.33 9.29
C LEU A 130 11.80 1.22 10.15
N GLU A 131 11.04 0.71 11.11
CA GLU A 131 11.49 -0.30 12.06
C GLU A 131 10.86 -1.67 11.76
N GLY A 132 11.67 -2.72 11.64
CA GLY A 132 11.22 -4.10 11.40
C GLY A 132 11.68 -4.68 10.06
N LYS A 133 11.12 -5.83 9.67
CA LYS A 133 11.42 -6.48 8.39
C LYS A 133 10.87 -5.61 7.25
N TYR A 134 11.76 -5.00 6.46
CA TYR A 134 11.34 -4.04 5.42
C TYR A 134 10.60 -4.73 4.26
N VAL A 135 11.23 -5.75 3.67
CA VAL A 135 10.67 -6.53 2.56
C VAL A 135 9.78 -7.63 3.11
N ARG A 136 8.49 -7.58 2.79
CA ARG A 136 7.47 -8.51 3.29
C ARG A 136 6.53 -8.89 2.16
N PHE A 137 6.09 -10.13 2.13
CA PHE A 137 5.16 -10.65 1.13
C PHE A 137 3.89 -11.12 1.84
N ARG A 138 2.77 -10.97 1.16
CA ARG A 138 1.57 -11.73 1.45
C ARG A 138 1.77 -13.17 0.98
N SER A 139 1.02 -14.10 1.57
CA SER A 139 0.97 -15.45 1.00
C SER A 139 0.29 -15.43 -0.36
N VAL A 140 0.73 -16.33 -1.25
CA VAL A 140 0.06 -16.52 -2.55
C VAL A 140 -1.41 -16.88 -2.36
N GLY A 141 -1.74 -17.67 -1.32
CA GLY A 141 -3.13 -18.00 -0.99
C GLY A 141 -3.99 -16.76 -0.71
N ASN A 142 -3.48 -15.83 0.10
CA ASN A 142 -4.15 -14.59 0.44
C ASN A 142 -4.38 -13.69 -0.79
N ILE A 143 -3.40 -13.59 -1.70
CA ILE A 143 -3.53 -12.85 -2.96
C ILE A 143 -4.57 -13.48 -3.89
N ILE A 144 -4.53 -14.82 -4.04
CA ILE A 144 -5.49 -15.54 -4.87
C ILE A 144 -6.93 -15.37 -4.36
N GLN A 145 -7.12 -15.36 -3.04
CA GLN A 145 -8.42 -15.08 -2.41
C GLN A 145 -8.93 -13.68 -2.75
N GLU A 146 -8.08 -12.65 -2.66
CA GLU A 146 -8.46 -11.29 -3.04
C GLU A 146 -8.85 -11.19 -4.52
N ILE A 147 -8.08 -11.84 -5.41
CA ILE A 147 -8.38 -11.85 -6.84
C ILE A 147 -9.73 -12.54 -7.10
N GLU A 148 -10.01 -13.66 -6.43
CA GLU A 148 -11.29 -14.38 -6.53
C GLU A 148 -12.47 -13.47 -6.12
N LEU A 149 -12.33 -12.76 -4.99
CA LEU A 149 -13.35 -11.82 -4.52
C LEU A 149 -13.57 -10.66 -5.49
N ARG A 150 -12.50 -10.05 -6.01
CA ARG A 150 -12.59 -8.94 -6.96
C ARG A 150 -13.20 -9.36 -8.29
N ILE A 151 -12.87 -10.56 -8.79
CA ILE A 151 -13.53 -11.10 -9.99
C ILE A 151 -15.02 -11.27 -9.71
N LYS A 152 -15.40 -11.85 -8.57
CA LYS A 152 -16.79 -12.07 -8.19
C LYS A 152 -17.58 -10.76 -8.09
N GLN A 153 -16.99 -9.73 -7.47
CA GLN A 153 -17.63 -8.44 -7.25
C GLN A 153 -17.64 -7.59 -8.52
N TYR A 154 -16.48 -7.36 -9.13
CA TYR A 154 -16.30 -6.24 -10.06
C TYR A 154 -16.14 -6.66 -11.54
N HIS A 155 -16.00 -7.95 -11.86
CA HIS A 155 -15.75 -8.37 -13.25
C HIS A 155 -16.89 -8.02 -14.21
N LYS A 156 -18.15 -8.06 -13.73
CA LYS A 156 -19.33 -7.65 -14.50
C LYS A 156 -19.43 -6.13 -14.65
N GLU A 157 -18.81 -5.39 -13.77
CA GLU A 157 -18.79 -3.92 -13.74
C GLU A 157 -17.65 -3.34 -14.59
N GLY A 158 -16.79 -4.19 -15.14
CA GLY A 158 -15.76 -3.80 -16.08
C GLY A 158 -14.35 -4.17 -15.66
N PHE A 159 -14.10 -4.67 -14.46
CA PHE A 159 -12.76 -5.09 -14.05
C PHE A 159 -12.17 -6.15 -15.00
N LYS A 160 -11.03 -5.83 -15.62
CA LYS A 160 -10.31 -6.70 -16.59
C LYS A 160 -8.82 -6.82 -16.32
N TYR A 161 -8.22 -5.90 -15.57
CA TYR A 161 -6.78 -5.83 -15.40
C TYR A 161 -6.40 -5.65 -13.92
N LEU A 162 -5.41 -6.40 -13.45
CA LEU A 162 -4.76 -6.12 -12.16
C LEU A 162 -3.47 -5.34 -12.39
N TYR A 163 -3.27 -4.27 -11.63
CA TYR A 163 -1.99 -3.60 -11.55
C TYR A 163 -1.35 -3.90 -10.20
N PHE A 164 -0.23 -4.63 -10.19
CA PHE A 164 0.55 -4.85 -8.98
C PHE A 164 1.43 -3.63 -8.68
N PHE A 165 1.17 -2.98 -7.54
CA PHE A 165 1.88 -1.78 -7.07
C PHE A 165 3.21 -2.08 -6.36
N ASP A 166 3.64 -3.34 -6.40
CA ASP A 166 4.91 -3.82 -5.89
C ASP A 166 6.12 -3.11 -6.52
N ASP A 167 7.14 -2.80 -5.73
CA ASP A 167 8.39 -2.21 -6.21
C ASP A 167 9.13 -3.15 -7.18
N THR A 168 9.11 -4.46 -6.89
CA THR A 168 9.67 -5.51 -7.74
C THR A 168 8.95 -6.82 -7.43
N PHE A 169 7.96 -7.15 -8.26
CA PHE A 169 7.10 -8.32 -8.03
C PHE A 169 7.87 -9.65 -8.07
N ILE A 170 8.87 -9.74 -8.94
CA ILE A 170 9.65 -10.97 -9.15
C ILE A 170 10.84 -11.15 -8.20
N LEU A 171 10.81 -10.46 -7.05
CA LEU A 171 11.92 -10.48 -6.10
C LEU A 171 12.13 -11.86 -5.47
N ASP A 172 11.06 -12.63 -5.28
CA ASP A 172 11.11 -14.01 -4.80
C ASP A 172 10.64 -14.96 -5.92
N ARG A 173 11.54 -15.80 -6.42
CA ARG A 173 11.26 -16.70 -7.55
C ARG A 173 10.17 -17.71 -7.22
N ASP A 174 10.23 -18.33 -6.05
CA ASP A 174 9.31 -19.42 -5.70
C ASP A 174 7.90 -18.88 -5.47
N PHE A 175 7.79 -17.69 -4.87
CA PHE A 175 6.56 -16.93 -4.77
C PHE A 175 5.91 -16.69 -6.16
N VAL A 176 6.68 -16.21 -7.14
CA VAL A 176 6.15 -15.92 -8.48
C VAL A 176 5.67 -17.19 -9.18
N LEU A 177 6.45 -18.27 -9.10
CA LEU A 177 6.10 -19.53 -9.75
C LEU A 177 4.84 -20.15 -9.09
N GLU A 178 4.73 -20.09 -7.77
CA GLU A 178 3.53 -20.52 -7.05
C GLU A 178 2.32 -19.65 -7.44
N PHE A 179 2.48 -18.33 -7.49
CA PHE A 179 1.43 -17.39 -7.91
C PHE A 179 0.93 -17.72 -9.32
N CYS A 180 1.83 -17.80 -10.31
CA CYS A 180 1.47 -18.09 -11.69
C CYS A 180 0.73 -19.44 -11.81
N LYS A 181 1.23 -20.47 -11.11
CA LYS A 181 0.59 -21.79 -11.06
C LYS A 181 -0.84 -21.71 -10.50
N LYS A 182 -1.04 -21.02 -9.37
CA LYS A 182 -2.36 -20.90 -8.73
C LYS A 182 -3.32 -20.02 -9.55
N PHE A 183 -2.83 -18.91 -10.10
CA PHE A 183 -3.61 -18.00 -10.93
C PHE A 183 -4.16 -18.70 -12.19
N LYS A 184 -3.28 -19.40 -12.93
CA LYS A 184 -3.66 -20.24 -14.07
C LYS A 184 -4.56 -21.40 -13.65
N GLY A 185 -4.24 -22.07 -12.54
CA GLY A 185 -5.03 -23.19 -12.02
C GLY A 185 -6.46 -22.83 -11.64
N ARG A 186 -6.72 -21.58 -11.27
CA ARG A 186 -8.08 -21.03 -11.04
C ARG A 186 -8.75 -20.52 -12.32
N GLY A 187 -8.06 -20.54 -13.45
CA GLY A 187 -8.57 -20.05 -14.74
C GLY A 187 -8.69 -18.52 -14.83
N PHE A 188 -8.06 -17.77 -13.91
CA PHE A 188 -8.13 -16.31 -13.89
C PHE A 188 -7.51 -15.69 -15.15
N ASN A 189 -6.53 -16.36 -15.75
CA ASN A 189 -5.90 -15.99 -17.01
C ASN A 189 -6.86 -15.88 -18.21
N LYS A 190 -8.05 -16.48 -18.11
CA LYS A 190 -9.12 -16.38 -19.12
C LYS A 190 -10.08 -15.21 -18.87
N LEU A 191 -10.03 -14.61 -17.69
CA LEU A 191 -10.98 -13.59 -17.22
C LEU A 191 -10.33 -12.22 -17.16
N ILE A 192 -9.12 -12.16 -16.63
CA ILE A 192 -8.39 -10.92 -16.38
C ILE A 192 -6.94 -11.06 -16.79
N LYS A 193 -6.30 -9.93 -17.06
CA LYS A 193 -4.86 -9.81 -17.26
C LYS A 193 -4.23 -9.08 -16.07
N TRP A 194 -2.91 -9.05 -16.02
CA TRP A 194 -2.21 -8.36 -14.96
C TRP A 194 -0.88 -7.80 -15.44
N ASN A 195 -0.38 -6.79 -14.75
CA ASN A 195 0.93 -6.20 -15.00
C ASN A 195 1.67 -5.97 -13.69
N VAL A 196 2.99 -5.92 -13.77
CA VAL A 196 3.90 -5.80 -12.64
C VAL A 196 5.11 -4.95 -13.00
N ASN A 197 5.74 -4.38 -11.97
CA ASN A 197 7.10 -3.87 -12.07
C ASN A 197 8.09 -4.97 -11.72
N VAL A 198 9.18 -5.05 -12.49
CA VAL A 198 10.26 -6.04 -12.31
C VAL A 198 11.62 -5.36 -12.38
N ARG A 199 12.64 -6.04 -11.85
CA ARG A 199 14.03 -5.64 -11.99
C ARG A 199 14.69 -6.50 -13.06
N ALA A 200 15.36 -5.86 -14.01
CA ALA A 200 15.84 -6.53 -15.22
C ALA A 200 16.82 -7.69 -14.97
N ASP A 201 17.65 -7.59 -13.93
CA ASP A 201 18.63 -8.62 -13.53
C ASP A 201 18.00 -9.87 -12.88
N LEU A 202 16.73 -9.79 -12.45
CA LEU A 202 15.98 -10.93 -11.90
C LEU A 202 15.18 -11.70 -12.95
N VAL A 203 15.10 -11.17 -14.17
CA VAL A 203 14.29 -11.77 -15.24
C VAL A 203 14.98 -13.02 -15.77
N THR A 204 14.23 -14.13 -15.82
CA THR A 204 14.66 -15.40 -16.41
C THR A 204 13.61 -15.93 -17.37
N ASP A 205 14.03 -16.76 -18.34
CA ASP A 205 13.11 -17.41 -19.28
C ASP A 205 12.00 -18.19 -18.58
N GLU A 206 12.32 -18.85 -17.47
CA GLU A 206 11.36 -19.62 -16.69
C GLU A 206 10.28 -18.72 -16.08
N ILE A 207 10.69 -17.63 -15.42
CA ILE A 207 9.77 -16.66 -14.82
C ILE A 207 8.87 -16.09 -15.92
N ILE A 208 9.44 -15.62 -17.04
CA ILE A 208 8.66 -15.02 -18.12
C ILE A 208 7.70 -16.02 -18.77
N LYS A 209 8.11 -17.27 -18.99
CA LYS A 209 7.21 -18.32 -19.50
C LYS A 209 6.06 -18.59 -18.53
N SER A 210 6.35 -18.68 -17.24
CA SER A 210 5.33 -18.88 -16.20
C SER A 210 4.34 -17.71 -16.14
N MET A 211 4.83 -16.48 -16.18
CA MET A 211 4.02 -15.26 -16.19
C MET A 211 3.22 -15.07 -17.48
N LYS A 212 3.73 -15.52 -18.62
CA LYS A 212 2.99 -15.46 -19.90
C LYS A 212 1.80 -16.42 -19.92
N ASP A 213 1.95 -17.57 -19.27
CA ASP A 213 0.96 -18.63 -19.21
C ASP A 213 -0.17 -18.36 -18.21
N ALA A 214 0.10 -17.50 -17.22
CA ALA A 214 -0.80 -17.09 -16.14
C ALA A 214 -1.36 -15.69 -16.40
#